data_AF-A0A9E2RDQ6-F1
#
_entry.id   AF-A0A9E2RDQ6-F1
#
_cell.length_a   1.000
_cell.length_b   1.000
_cell.length_c   1.000
_cell.angle_alpha   90.00
_cell.angle_beta   90.00
_cell.angle_gamma   90.00
#
_symmetry.space_group_name_H-M   'P 1'
#
loop_
_entity.id
_entity.type
_entity.pdbx_description
1 polymer ?
#
loop_
_entity_poly.entity_id
_entity_poly.type
_entity_poly.pdbx_seq_one_letter_code
_entity_poly.pdbx_strand_id
1 'polypeptide(L)'
;MWHLGPEPYKEAHFATFPTEIPRRAIKAGTSEKGCCPACRAPWTRIIDKTKITRERPNDFTKRDGADGTGNSCANSVAGVATKTIGWAPSCECDARGLGGDPVPCLVLDPFLGSGTTVAVARELGRHGVGCELNPEYAKLAARRIGKAERPETYRDESVVGDAPLFMTAEGGDKV
;
A
#
# COMPACT_ATOMS: atom_id res chain seq x y z
N MET A 1 -7.90 17.13 4.93
CA MET A 1 -8.22 17.05 3.48
C MET A 1 -6.93 16.77 2.74
N TRP A 2 -6.88 15.74 1.87
CA TRP A 2 -5.70 15.50 1.02
C TRP A 2 -5.86 16.26 -0.29
N HIS A 3 -4.82 16.98 -0.73
CA HIS A 3 -4.79 17.56 -2.07
C HIS A 3 -4.27 16.51 -3.06
N LEU A 4 -5.10 16.14 -4.03
CA LEU A 4 -4.78 15.23 -5.12
C LEU A 4 -5.14 15.93 -6.43
N GLY A 5 -4.14 16.19 -7.27
CA GLY A 5 -4.35 16.81 -8.59
C GLY A 5 -4.89 15.80 -9.61
N PRO A 6 -5.55 16.26 -10.68
CA PRO A 6 -5.91 15.40 -11.80
C PRO A 6 -4.65 14.90 -12.52
N GLU A 7 -4.70 13.66 -13.01
CA GLU A 7 -3.63 13.04 -13.78
C GLU A 7 -4.12 12.82 -15.23
N PRO A 8 -3.39 13.28 -16.26
CA PRO A 8 -3.82 13.10 -17.65
C PRO A 8 -3.79 11.62 -18.05
N TYR A 9 -4.86 11.16 -18.71
CA TYR A 9 -4.92 9.84 -19.30
C TYR A 9 -5.36 9.94 -20.77
N LYS A 10 -4.57 9.35 -21.68
CA LYS A 10 -4.71 9.56 -23.13
C LYS A 10 -5.86 8.76 -23.77
N GLU A 11 -6.41 7.77 -23.07
CA GLU A 11 -7.47 6.92 -23.61
C GLU A 11 -8.84 7.37 -23.07
N ALA A 12 -9.88 7.28 -23.90
CA ALA A 12 -11.25 7.64 -23.52
C ALA A 12 -11.83 6.59 -22.56
N HIS A 13 -11.82 6.88 -21.26
CA HIS A 13 -12.34 5.97 -20.23
C HIS A 13 -13.13 6.72 -19.16
N PHE A 14 -14.28 6.15 -18.80
CA PHE A 14 -15.19 6.71 -17.81
C PHE A 14 -14.72 6.50 -16.35
N ALA A 15 -13.80 5.56 -16.11
CA ALA A 15 -13.34 5.17 -14.78
C ALA A 15 -11.80 5.29 -14.65
N THR A 16 -11.27 6.46 -14.99
CA THR A 16 -9.87 6.80 -14.71
C THR A 16 -9.79 7.73 -13.52
N PHE A 17 -8.84 7.44 -12.64
CA PHE A 17 -8.56 8.27 -11.48
C PHE A 17 -7.05 8.37 -11.29
N PRO A 18 -6.55 9.43 -10.61
CA PRO A 18 -5.13 9.60 -10.36
C PRO A 18 -4.53 8.37 -9.66
N THR A 19 -3.39 7.91 -10.17
CA THR A 19 -2.63 6.74 -9.65
C THR A 19 -2.23 6.90 -8.19
N GLU A 20 -2.16 8.13 -7.69
CA GLU A 20 -1.85 8.43 -6.29
C GLU A 20 -2.94 7.96 -5.31
N ILE A 21 -4.21 7.91 -5.73
CA ILE A 21 -5.31 7.40 -4.91
C ILE A 21 -5.07 5.93 -4.51
N PRO A 22 -4.96 4.98 -5.47
CA PRO A 22 -4.74 3.58 -5.14
C PRO A 22 -3.37 3.39 -4.52
N ARG A 23 -2.36 4.19 -4.89
CA ARG A 23 -1.02 4.11 -4.30
C ARG A 23 -1.05 4.33 -2.79
N ARG A 24 -1.78 5.35 -2.31
CA ARG A 24 -1.95 5.61 -0.87
C ARG A 24 -2.76 4.52 -0.19
N ALA A 25 -3.88 4.12 -0.78
CA ALA A 25 -4.74 3.07 -0.23
C ALA A 25 -3.97 1.75 -0.05
N ILE A 26 -3.23 1.32 -1.07
CA ILE A 26 -2.43 0.09 -1.06
C ILE A 26 -1.30 0.21 -0.05
N LYS A 27 -0.56 1.33 0.00
CA LYS A 27 0.52 1.54 0.99
C LYS A 27 0.02 1.53 2.44
N ALA A 28 -1.22 1.98 2.67
CA ALA A 28 -1.82 2.00 4.00
C ALA A 28 -2.39 0.62 4.38
N GLY A 29 -3.01 -0.10 3.44
CA GLY A 29 -3.68 -1.37 3.69
C GLY A 29 -2.80 -2.62 3.55
N THR A 30 -1.63 -2.50 2.93
CA THR A 30 -0.74 -3.65 2.68
C THR A 30 0.65 -3.42 3.25
N SER A 31 1.24 -4.49 3.75
CA SER A 31 2.65 -4.49 4.14
C SER A 31 3.54 -4.44 2.90
N GLU A 32 4.59 -3.63 2.97
CA GLU A 32 5.63 -3.60 1.94
C GLU A 32 6.51 -4.84 1.96
N LYS A 33 6.69 -5.47 3.13
CA LYS A 33 7.42 -6.74 3.23
C LYS A 33 6.59 -7.92 2.73
N GLY A 34 5.26 -7.84 2.83
CA GLY A 34 4.33 -8.89 2.42
C GLY A 34 3.47 -9.41 3.57
N CYS A 35 2.77 -10.52 3.34
CA CYS A 35 1.92 -11.19 4.30
C CYS A 35 2.35 -12.64 4.53
N CYS A 36 1.85 -13.24 5.61
CA CYS A 36 2.04 -14.66 5.87
C CYS A 36 1.42 -15.53 4.77
N PRO A 37 2.11 -16.54 4.24
CA PRO A 37 1.56 -17.42 3.19
C PRO A 37 0.30 -18.18 3.63
N ALA A 38 0.22 -18.59 4.90
CA ALA A 38 -0.92 -19.37 5.41
C ALA A 38 -2.16 -18.54 5.71
N CYS A 39 -2.03 -17.47 6.50
CA CYS A 39 -3.19 -16.71 7.00
C CYS A 39 -3.36 -15.33 6.34
N ARG A 40 -2.40 -14.91 5.50
CA ARG A 40 -2.37 -13.59 4.84
C ARG A 40 -2.31 -12.39 5.79
N ALA A 41 -2.02 -12.60 7.08
CA ALA A 41 -1.75 -11.50 8.00
C ALA A 41 -0.53 -10.69 7.53
N PRO A 42 -0.63 -9.35 7.46
CA PRO A 42 0.44 -8.49 6.96
C PRO A 42 1.62 -8.46 7.93
N TRP A 43 2.84 -8.45 7.43
CA TRP A 43 4.03 -8.25 8.27
C TRP A 43 4.07 -6.82 8.80
N THR A 44 4.43 -6.66 10.07
CA THR A 44 4.44 -5.35 10.74
C THR A 44 5.84 -4.76 10.73
N ARG A 45 5.92 -3.44 10.49
CA ARG A 45 7.18 -2.70 10.61
C ARG A 45 7.60 -2.62 12.07
N ILE A 46 8.83 -3.01 12.35
CA ILE A 46 9.50 -2.68 13.61
C ILE A 46 10.07 -1.28 13.44
N ILE A 47 9.63 -0.35 14.29
CA ILE A 47 10.00 1.06 14.21
C ILE A 47 10.76 1.51 15.44
N ASP A 48 11.81 2.28 15.21
CA ASP A 48 12.49 3.06 16.25
C ASP A 48 11.93 4.49 16.25
N LYS A 49 11.68 5.02 17.44
CA LYS A 49 11.05 6.34 17.63
C LYS A 49 11.97 7.23 18.46
N THR A 50 12.52 8.25 17.82
CA THR A 50 13.34 9.27 18.51
C THR A 50 12.50 10.52 18.74
N LYS A 51 12.37 10.96 20.00
CA LYS A 51 11.73 12.25 20.33
C LYS A 51 12.67 13.38 19.91
N ILE A 52 12.17 14.28 19.08
CA ILE A 52 12.87 15.51 18.73
C ILE A 52 12.43 16.58 19.72
N THR A 53 13.36 17.06 20.53
CA THR A 53 13.14 18.19 21.43
C THR A 53 13.67 19.47 20.80
N ARG A 54 12.95 20.57 20.94
CA ARG A 54 13.46 21.92 20.63
C ARG A 54 13.85 22.62 21.92
N GLU A 55 14.99 23.30 21.91
CA GLU A 55 15.33 24.21 22.99
C GLU A 55 14.40 25.43 22.93
N ARG A 56 13.75 25.72 24.05
CA ARG A 56 12.97 26.93 24.24
C ARG A 56 13.52 27.65 25.47
N PRO A 57 14.07 28.86 25.32
CA PRO A 57 14.63 29.62 26.44
C PRO A 57 13.63 29.95 27.56
N ASN A 58 12.33 29.99 27.25
CA ASN A 58 11.25 30.33 28.18
C ASN A 58 10.28 29.14 28.36
N ASP A 59 10.68 28.12 29.13
CA ASP A 59 9.88 26.91 29.35
C ASP A 59 8.78 27.07 30.44
N PHE A 60 8.70 28.25 31.08
CA PHE A 60 7.66 28.60 32.05
C PHE A 60 7.03 29.96 31.72
N THR A 61 6.17 30.03 30.71
CA THR A 61 5.22 31.14 30.63
C THR A 61 4.03 30.81 31.52
N LYS A 62 4.07 31.26 32.78
CA LYS A 62 2.87 31.27 33.63
C LYS A 62 1.79 32.05 32.88
N ARG A 63 0.70 31.37 32.51
CA ARG A 63 -0.54 32.04 32.13
C ARG A 63 -1.41 32.02 33.36
N ASP A 64 -1.38 33.12 34.11
CA ASP A 64 -2.30 33.30 35.22
C ASP A 64 -3.67 33.60 34.61
N GLY A 65 -4.54 32.57 34.53
CA GLY A 65 -5.96 32.80 34.32
C GLY A 65 -6.49 33.57 35.54
N ALA A 66 -7.54 34.39 35.35
CA ALA A 66 -8.13 35.18 36.44
C ALA A 66 -8.53 34.32 37.67
N ASP A 67 -8.69 33.01 37.48
CA ASP A 67 -9.12 32.04 38.48
C ASP A 67 -8.00 31.10 38.98
N GLY A 68 -6.73 31.40 38.68
CA GLY A 68 -5.58 30.61 39.15
C GLY A 68 -5.39 29.24 38.48
N THR A 69 -6.14 28.93 37.42
CA THR A 69 -6.06 27.67 36.65
C THR A 69 -5.07 27.77 35.49
N GLY A 70 -3.82 28.10 35.79
CA GLY A 70 -2.74 28.14 34.79
C GLY A 70 -2.15 26.74 34.54
N ASN A 71 -2.26 26.22 33.31
CA ASN A 71 -1.64 24.94 32.95
C ASN A 71 -0.15 25.14 32.59
N SER A 72 0.76 24.58 33.38
CA SER A 72 2.21 24.62 33.16
C SER A 72 2.71 23.36 32.43
N CYS A 73 2.26 23.17 31.19
CA CYS A 73 2.75 22.05 30.38
C CYS A 73 3.91 22.49 29.48
N ALA A 74 5.13 22.03 29.80
CA ALA A 74 6.31 22.16 28.94
C ALA A 74 6.07 21.41 27.62
N ASN A 75 6.00 22.14 26.51
CA ASN A 75 5.86 21.58 25.16
C ASN A 75 7.20 21.63 24.41
N SER A 76 8.23 21.02 25.03
CA SER A 76 9.60 20.90 24.50
C SER A 76 9.71 19.86 23.38
N VAL A 77 8.74 18.94 23.26
CA VAL A 77 8.64 18.01 22.13
C VAL A 77 8.27 18.77 20.85
N ALA A 78 9.18 18.80 19.88
CA ALA A 78 8.99 19.41 18.57
C ALA A 78 8.43 18.41 17.53
N GLY A 79 8.66 17.11 17.75
CA GLY A 79 8.17 16.05 16.88
C GLY A 79 8.71 14.67 17.29
N VAL A 80 8.36 13.64 16.51
CA VAL A 80 8.89 12.28 16.67
C VAL A 80 9.42 11.83 15.31
N ALA A 81 10.72 11.59 15.23
CA ALA A 81 11.30 10.89 14.08
C ALA A 81 11.01 9.40 14.22
N THR A 82 10.56 8.77 13.14
CA THR A 82 10.33 7.33 13.09
C THR A 82 11.23 6.73 12.02
N LYS A 83 12.05 5.74 12.40
CA LYS A 83 12.89 4.98 11.48
C LYS A 83 12.44 3.52 11.48
N THR A 84 12.27 2.93 10.30
CA THR A 84 12.00 1.49 10.20
C THR A 84 13.31 0.74 10.37
N ILE A 85 13.36 -0.17 11.35
CA ILE A 85 14.56 -0.96 11.67
C ILE A 85 14.45 -2.42 11.20
N GLY A 86 13.23 -2.91 10.93
CA GLY A 86 13.02 -4.27 10.48
C GLY A 86 11.55 -4.62 10.31
N TRP A 87 11.29 -5.91 10.20
CA TRP A 87 9.95 -6.48 10.00
C TRP A 87 9.77 -7.71 10.87
N ALA A 88 8.55 -7.90 11.37
CA ALA A 88 8.16 -9.09 12.12
C ALA A 88 6.81 -9.63 11.62
N PRO A 89 6.57 -10.94 11.72
CA PRO A 89 5.25 -11.50 11.50
C PRO A 89 4.27 -10.93 12.52
N SER A 90 3.04 -10.62 12.08
CA SER A 90 1.95 -10.19 12.96
C SER A 90 1.06 -11.33 13.44
N CYS A 91 1.32 -12.55 12.98
CA CYS A 91 0.56 -13.75 13.27
C CYS A 91 1.47 -14.83 13.88
N GLU A 92 0.84 -15.79 14.56
CA GLU A 92 1.52 -16.94 15.17
C GLU A 92 1.75 -18.11 14.20
N CYS A 93 1.40 -17.98 12.91
CA CYS A 93 1.54 -19.07 11.94
C CYS A 93 2.98 -19.57 11.84
N ASP A 94 3.96 -18.67 11.90
CA ASP A 94 5.39 -19.01 11.86
C ASP A 94 5.78 -19.89 13.07
N ALA A 95 5.37 -19.49 14.28
CA ALA A 95 5.58 -20.26 15.50
C ALA A 95 4.89 -21.64 15.48
N ARG A 96 3.81 -21.79 14.70
CA ARG A 96 3.07 -23.06 14.51
C ARG A 96 3.63 -23.92 13.37
N GLY A 97 4.69 -23.46 12.67
CA GLY A 97 5.24 -24.14 11.49
C GLY A 97 4.32 -24.11 10.26
N LEU A 98 3.30 -23.24 10.28
CA LEU A 98 2.39 -23.01 9.15
C LEU A 98 2.81 -21.79 8.33
N GLY A 99 3.64 -20.92 8.92
CA GLY A 99 4.23 -19.76 8.28
C GLY A 99 5.49 -20.13 7.49
N GLY A 100 5.90 -19.21 6.65
CA GLY A 100 7.17 -19.23 5.92
C GLY A 100 7.54 -17.80 5.56
N ASP A 101 8.48 -17.66 4.63
CA ASP A 101 8.87 -16.33 4.14
C ASP A 101 7.66 -15.52 3.65
N PRO A 102 7.66 -14.20 3.88
CA PRO A 102 6.55 -13.35 3.48
C PRO A 102 6.32 -13.44 1.98
N VAL A 103 5.06 -13.65 1.62
CA VAL A 103 4.59 -13.57 0.24
C VAL A 103 3.95 -12.21 -0.02
N PRO A 104 3.79 -11.81 -1.28
CA PRO A 104 3.17 -10.54 -1.62
C PRO A 104 1.73 -10.42 -1.11
N CYS A 105 1.36 -9.22 -0.67
CA CYS A 105 -0.05 -8.94 -0.38
C CYS A 105 -0.89 -8.97 -1.68
N LEU A 106 -2.16 -9.32 -1.54
CA LEU A 106 -3.14 -9.35 -2.63
C LEU A 106 -4.06 -8.13 -2.54
N VAL A 107 -4.25 -7.43 -3.65
CA VAL A 107 -5.18 -6.31 -3.79
C VAL A 107 -6.33 -6.76 -4.69
N LEU A 108 -7.56 -6.61 -4.22
CA LEU A 108 -8.77 -6.88 -4.99
C LEU A 108 -9.41 -5.57 -5.44
N ASP A 109 -9.74 -5.48 -6.72
CA ASP A 109 -10.56 -4.40 -7.28
C ASP A 109 -11.80 -4.99 -8.00
N PRO A 110 -12.99 -4.96 -7.38
CA PRO A 110 -14.19 -5.50 -8.01
C PRO A 110 -14.73 -4.66 -9.18
N PHE A 111 -14.21 -3.43 -9.36
CA PHE A 111 -14.62 -2.50 -10.43
C PHE A 111 -13.38 -1.96 -11.14
N LEU A 112 -12.67 -2.86 -11.81
CA LEU A 112 -11.33 -2.63 -12.32
C LEU A 112 -11.25 -1.45 -13.31
N GLY A 113 -12.28 -1.24 -14.14
CA GLY A 113 -12.35 -0.15 -15.10
C GLY A 113 -11.14 -0.15 -16.03
N SER A 114 -10.35 0.92 -15.98
CA SER A 114 -9.13 1.08 -16.79
C SER A 114 -7.90 0.32 -16.25
N GLY A 115 -8.02 -0.42 -15.14
CA GLY A 115 -6.94 -1.22 -14.57
C GLY A 115 -5.97 -0.46 -13.66
N THR A 116 -6.30 0.78 -13.25
CA THR A 116 -5.40 1.64 -12.45
C THR A 116 -4.97 0.98 -11.14
N THR A 117 -5.90 0.38 -10.39
CA THR A 117 -5.59 -0.20 -9.06
C THR A 117 -4.62 -1.36 -9.16
N VAL A 118 -4.85 -2.29 -10.09
CA VAL A 118 -4.00 -3.48 -10.28
C VAL A 118 -2.63 -3.09 -10.86
N ALA A 119 -2.59 -2.12 -11.78
CA ALA A 119 -1.32 -1.58 -12.29
C ALA A 119 -0.47 -1.00 -11.14
N VAL A 120 -1.07 -0.18 -10.27
CA VAL A 120 -0.36 0.39 -9.11
C VAL A 120 -0.01 -0.66 -8.07
N ALA A 121 -0.86 -1.67 -7.84
CA ALA A 121 -0.54 -2.80 -6.98
C ALA A 121 0.73 -3.52 -7.48
N ARG A 122 0.80 -3.78 -8.79
CA ARG A 122 1.95 -4.40 -9.45
C ARG A 122 3.22 -3.56 -9.31
N GLU A 123 3.16 -2.26 -9.55
CA GLU A 123 4.29 -1.33 -9.37
C GLU A 123 4.81 -1.29 -7.92
N LEU A 124 3.91 -1.52 -6.95
CA LEU A 124 4.27 -1.61 -5.54
C LEU A 124 4.75 -3.02 -5.15
N GLY A 125 4.83 -3.98 -6.06
CA GLY A 125 5.20 -5.36 -5.72
C GLY A 125 4.11 -6.09 -4.91
N ARG A 126 2.84 -5.85 -5.24
CA ARG A 126 1.68 -6.62 -4.74
C ARG A 126 1.08 -7.41 -5.88
N HIS A 127 0.37 -8.48 -5.55
CA HIS A 127 -0.54 -9.12 -6.49
C HIS A 127 -1.81 -8.29 -6.61
N GLY A 128 -2.43 -8.30 -7.79
CA GLY A 128 -3.72 -7.68 -8.02
C GLY A 128 -4.68 -8.65 -8.71
N VAL A 129 -5.93 -8.66 -8.26
CA VAL A 129 -7.05 -9.32 -8.91
C VAL A 129 -8.11 -8.26 -9.19
N GLY A 130 -8.61 -8.23 -10.41
CA GLY A 130 -9.57 -7.22 -10.84
C GLY A 130 -10.75 -7.83 -11.59
N CYS A 131 -11.96 -7.33 -11.35
CA CYS A 131 -13.15 -7.72 -12.09
C CYS A 131 -13.62 -6.57 -12.98
N GLU A 132 -13.85 -6.83 -14.27
CA GLU A 132 -14.45 -5.87 -15.21
C GLU A 132 -15.50 -6.58 -16.06
N LEU A 133 -16.70 -6.01 -16.11
CA LEU A 133 -17.82 -6.60 -16.84
C LEU A 133 -17.76 -6.29 -18.33
N ASN A 134 -17.25 -5.11 -18.70
CA ASN A 134 -17.15 -4.69 -20.09
C ASN A 134 -15.88 -5.28 -20.74
N PRO A 135 -16.00 -6.15 -21.76
CA PRO A 135 -14.85 -6.80 -22.38
C PRO A 135 -13.87 -5.81 -23.05
N GLU A 136 -14.35 -4.67 -23.57
CA GLU A 136 -13.47 -3.66 -24.15
C GLU A 136 -12.64 -2.94 -23.07
N TYR A 137 -13.22 -2.70 -21.89
CA TYR A 137 -12.49 -2.15 -20.75
C TYR A 137 -11.51 -3.17 -20.16
N ALA A 138 -11.90 -4.44 -20.10
CA ALA A 138 -11.01 -5.52 -19.68
C ALA A 138 -9.75 -5.59 -20.57
N LYS A 139 -9.88 -5.44 -21.90
CA LYS A 139 -8.72 -5.38 -22.83
C LYS A 139 -7.81 -4.19 -22.55
N LEU A 140 -8.38 -3.01 -22.29
CA LEU A 140 -7.62 -1.80 -21.96
C LEU A 140 -6.90 -1.95 -20.60
N ALA A 141 -7.58 -2.48 -19.60
CA ALA A 141 -7.00 -2.80 -18.30
C ALA A 141 -5.85 -3.80 -18.43
N ALA A 142 -6.02 -4.88 -19.20
CA ALA A 142 -4.96 -5.86 -19.45
C ALA A 142 -3.72 -5.22 -20.09
N ARG A 143 -3.91 -4.35 -21.10
CA ARG A 143 -2.80 -3.60 -21.71
C ARG A 143 -2.09 -2.68 -20.73
N ARG A 144 -2.83 -2.00 -19.84
CA ARG A 144 -2.24 -1.12 -18.82
C ARG A 144 -1.46 -1.91 -17.78
N ILE A 145 -2.06 -2.97 -17.24
CA ILE A 145 -1.46 -3.84 -16.23
C ILE A 145 -0.21 -4.54 -16.78
N GLY A 146 -0.22 -4.95 -18.05
CA GLY A 146 0.93 -5.57 -18.71
C GLY A 146 2.12 -4.62 -18.92
N LYS A 147 1.90 -3.30 -18.92
CA LYS A 147 2.96 -2.28 -19.01
C LYS A 147 3.53 -1.87 -17.65
N ALA A 148 2.85 -2.19 -16.55
CA ALA A 148 3.33 -1.84 -15.22
C ALA A 148 4.51 -2.73 -14.84
N GLU A 149 5.65 -2.12 -14.55
CA GLU A 149 6.85 -2.85 -14.13
C GLU A 149 6.76 -3.27 -12.67
N ARG A 150 7.28 -4.45 -12.34
CA ARG A 150 7.41 -4.89 -10.95
C ARG A 150 8.81 -4.52 -10.43
N PRO A 151 8.95 -4.13 -9.14
CA PRO A 151 10.26 -3.83 -8.57
C PRO A 151 11.16 -5.08 -8.51
N GLU A 152 12.47 -4.93 -8.67
CA GLU A 152 13.43 -6.06 -8.67
C GLU A 152 13.49 -6.82 -7.36
N THR A 153 13.18 -6.15 -6.25
CA THR A 153 13.06 -6.75 -4.90
C THR A 153 11.94 -7.79 -4.81
N TYR A 154 11.25 -8.02 -5.92
CA TYR A 154 10.12 -8.90 -6.10
C TYR A 154 10.33 -9.77 -7.35
N ARG A 155 10.75 -11.01 -7.16
CA ARG A 155 10.69 -12.06 -8.18
C ARG A 155 10.07 -13.29 -7.55
N ASP A 156 8.77 -13.46 -7.76
CA ASP A 156 8.15 -14.75 -7.52
C ASP A 156 8.45 -15.63 -8.73
N GLU A 157 9.52 -16.43 -8.65
CA GLU A 157 9.90 -17.36 -9.71
C GLU A 157 8.89 -18.52 -9.86
N SER A 158 7.99 -18.71 -8.90
CA SER A 158 6.95 -19.75 -8.96
C SER A 158 5.74 -19.35 -9.81
N VAL A 159 5.60 -18.06 -10.15
CA VAL A 159 4.50 -17.53 -10.97
C VAL A 159 5.07 -17.04 -12.30
N VAL A 160 5.09 -17.93 -13.29
CA VAL A 160 5.45 -17.62 -14.69
C VAL A 160 4.28 -16.86 -15.33
N GLY A 161 4.34 -15.53 -15.24
CA GLY A 161 3.32 -14.62 -15.79
C GLY A 161 2.26 -14.22 -14.77
N ASP A 162 1.77 -12.97 -14.86
CA ASP A 162 0.59 -12.58 -14.10
C ASP A 162 -0.54 -13.55 -14.41
N ALA A 163 -1.16 -14.14 -13.39
CA ALA A 163 -2.30 -15.03 -13.57
C ALA A 163 -3.26 -14.39 -14.57
N PRO A 164 -3.68 -15.11 -15.64
CA PRO A 164 -4.51 -14.53 -16.68
C PRO A 164 -5.70 -13.89 -16.01
N LEU A 165 -5.87 -12.58 -16.23
CA LEU A 165 -6.84 -11.77 -15.50
C LEU A 165 -8.26 -12.35 -15.64
N PHE A 166 -8.49 -13.12 -16.70
CA PHE A 166 -9.60 -14.05 -16.88
C PHE A 166 -9.11 -15.21 -17.76
N MET A 167 -9.50 -16.45 -17.44
CA MET A 167 -9.58 -17.48 -18.49
C MET A 167 -10.64 -16.99 -19.46
N THR A 168 -10.25 -16.44 -20.61
CA THR A 168 -11.18 -16.24 -21.70
C THR A 168 -11.72 -17.63 -22.04
N ALA A 169 -13.04 -17.81 -21.97
CA ALA A 169 -13.71 -19.06 -22.34
C ALA A 169 -13.57 -19.40 -23.85
N GLU A 170 -12.62 -18.76 -24.55
CA GLU A 170 -12.36 -18.97 -25.95
C GLU A 170 -10.87 -19.23 -26.16
N GLY A 171 -10.58 -20.43 -26.66
CA GLY A 171 -9.37 -20.72 -27.42
C GLY A 171 -8.17 -21.12 -26.58
N GLY A 172 -7.98 -22.44 -26.43
CA GLY A 172 -6.62 -22.94 -26.25
C GLY A 172 -5.78 -22.49 -27.44
N ASP A 173 -4.62 -21.90 -27.17
CA ASP A 173 -3.52 -22.01 -28.11
C ASP A 173 -2.21 -22.27 -27.39
N LYS A 174 -1.44 -23.12 -28.04
CA LYS A 174 -0.38 -23.96 -27.50
C LYS A 174 0.94 -23.23 -27.32
N VAL A 175 1.66 -23.65 -26.27
CA VAL A 175 3.13 -23.66 -26.05
C VAL A 175 3.84 -22.30 -26.04
#